data_AF-A0A0M9GC70-F1
#
_entry.id   AF-A0A0M9GC70-F1
#
_cell.length_a   1.000
_cell.length_b   1.000
_cell.length_c   1.000
_cell.angle_alpha   90.00
_cell.angle_beta   90.00
_cell.angle_gamma   90.00
#
_symmetry.space_group_name_H-M   'P 1'
#
loop_
_entity.id
_entity.type
_entity.pdbx_description
1 polymer ?
#
loop_
_entity_poly.entity_id
_entity_poly.type
_entity_poly.pdbx_seq_one_letter_code
_entity_poly.pdbx_strand_id
1 'polypeptide(L)'
;MAKKEIRLSLEDIDNNGSPEVLVEFYEGNELVFASAVSSSGEDKTYDTVNVRVDMDEDGDLDADDERHLLSLCQAFAGFAR
;
A
#
# COMPACT_ATOMS: atom_id res chain seq x y z
N MET A 1 19.26 -6.26 -1.87
CA MET A 1 18.05 -5.75 -1.22
C MET A 1 18.34 -5.46 0.24
N ALA A 2 17.55 -4.57 0.83
CA ALA A 2 17.65 -4.34 2.27
C ALA A 2 17.13 -5.58 3.04
N LYS A 3 17.44 -5.66 4.34
CA LYS A 3 16.91 -6.75 5.18
C LYS A 3 15.38 -6.73 5.23
N LYS A 4 14.80 -5.52 5.31
CA LYS A 4 13.38 -5.23 5.18
C LYS A 4 13.25 -4.13 4.12
N GLU A 5 12.46 -4.34 3.08
CA GLU A 5 12.33 -3.43 1.94
C GLU A 5 10.85 -3.24 1.59
N ILE A 6 10.36 -1.99 1.63
CA ILE A 6 9.06 -1.63 1.07
C ILE A 6 9.28 -1.08 -0.34
N ARG A 7 8.53 -1.59 -1.31
CA ARG A 7 8.42 -1.02 -2.65
C ARG A 7 7.03 -0.45 -2.85
N LEU A 8 6.99 0.76 -3.40
CA LEU A 8 5.77 1.48 -3.74
C LEU A 8 5.80 1.79 -5.23
N SER A 9 4.71 1.50 -5.92
CA SER A 9 4.54 1.82 -7.35
C SER A 9 3.11 2.26 -7.62
N LEU A 10 2.91 3.01 -8.70
CA LEU A 10 1.60 3.37 -9.22
C LEU A 10 1.32 2.53 -10.45
N GLU A 11 0.28 1.72 -10.40
CA GLU A 11 -0.10 0.81 -11.48
C GLU A 11 -1.61 0.90 -11.68
N ASP A 12 -2.08 0.96 -12.92
CA ASP A 12 -3.51 0.87 -13.26
C ASP A 12 -3.89 -0.61 -13.38
N ILE A 13 -4.07 -1.26 -12.23
CA ILE A 13 -4.22 -2.72 -12.12
C ILE A 13 -5.56 -3.16 -12.69
N ASP A 14 -6.61 -2.38 -12.46
CA ASP A 14 -7.97 -2.69 -12.88
C ASP A 14 -8.36 -2.10 -14.26
N ASN A 15 -7.45 -1.33 -14.88
CA ASN A 15 -7.63 -0.64 -16.17
C ASN A 15 -8.79 0.36 -16.17
N ASN A 16 -9.04 1.03 -15.04
CA ASN A 16 -10.09 2.05 -14.93
C ASN A 16 -9.56 3.48 -15.19
N GLY A 17 -8.25 3.67 -15.39
CA GLY A 17 -7.63 4.98 -15.61
C GLY A 17 -7.28 5.74 -14.33
N SER A 18 -7.40 5.11 -13.16
CA SER A 18 -7.08 5.62 -11.84
C SER A 18 -6.08 4.67 -11.15
N PRO A 19 -4.77 4.95 -11.27
CA PRO A 19 -3.75 4.00 -10.81
C PRO A 19 -3.80 3.78 -9.30
N GLU A 20 -3.74 2.51 -8.90
CA GLU A 20 -3.58 2.06 -7.53
C GLU A 20 -2.13 2.22 -7.05
N VAL A 21 -1.96 2.41 -5.73
CA VAL A 21 -0.66 2.23 -5.10
C VAL A 21 -0.47 0.76 -4.80
N LEU A 22 0.47 0.12 -5.50
CA LEU A 22 0.94 -1.22 -5.16
C LEU A 22 2.03 -1.11 -4.10
N VAL A 23 1.78 -1.74 -2.96
CA VAL A 23 2.68 -1.86 -1.81
C VAL A 23 3.19 -3.28 -1.75
N GLU A 24 4.50 -3.45 -1.81
CA GLU A 24 5.15 -4.75 -1.63
C GLU A 24 6.15 -4.67 -0.48
N PHE A 25 6.15 -5.68 0.40
CA PHE A 25 7.13 -5.79 1.46
C PHE A 25 7.96 -7.05 1.31
N TYR A 26 9.27 -6.87 1.35
CA TYR A 26 10.24 -7.93 1.18
C TYR A 26 11.10 -8.09 2.44
N GLU A 27 11.34 -9.34 2.83
CA GLU A 27 12.41 -9.72 3.75
C GLU A 27 13.52 -10.42 2.97
N GLY A 28 14.64 -9.72 2.79
CA GLY A 28 15.69 -10.16 1.88
C GLY A 28 15.20 -10.25 0.44
N ASN A 29 14.99 -11.48 -0.06
CA ASN A 29 14.48 -11.74 -1.41
C ASN A 29 13.08 -12.36 -1.44
N GLU A 30 12.44 -12.53 -0.28
CA GLU A 30 11.12 -13.12 -0.16
C GLU A 30 10.07 -12.01 -0.08
N LEU A 31 9.04 -12.10 -0.92
CA LEU A 31 7.87 -11.25 -0.82
C LEU A 31 7.04 -11.74 0.37
N VAL A 32 6.97 -10.93 1.42
CA VAL A 32 6.19 -11.25 2.63
C VAL A 32 4.73 -10.89 2.40
N PHE A 33 4.45 -9.73 1.81
CA PHE A 33 3.10 -9.36 1.40
C PHE A 33 3.10 -8.37 0.24
N ALA A 34 1.98 -8.37 -0.48
CA ALA A 34 1.63 -7.32 -1.43
C ALA A 34 0.18 -6.89 -1.21
N SER A 35 -0.08 -5.58 -1.29
CA SER A 35 -1.42 -4.99 -1.21
C SER A 35 -1.56 -3.90 -2.27
N ALA A 36 -2.77 -3.75 -2.78
CA ALA A 36 -3.12 -2.64 -3.66
C ALA A 36 -4.09 -1.73 -2.91
N VAL A 37 -3.73 -0.45 -2.84
CA VAL A 37 -4.59 0.59 -2.28
C VAL A 37 -5.14 1.40 -3.44
N SER A 38 -6.47 1.41 -3.57
CA SER A 38 -7.17 2.17 -4.59
C SER A 38 -7.83 3.41 -3.98
N SER A 39 -8.22 4.33 -4.86
CA SER A 39 -9.09 5.45 -4.49
C SER A 39 -10.53 5.12 -4.85
N SER A 40 -11.45 5.27 -3.89
CA SER A 40 -12.88 5.03 -4.12
C SER A 40 -13.61 6.12 -4.95
N GLY A 41 -12.92 7.21 -5.33
CA GLY A 41 -13.52 8.35 -6.04
C GLY A 41 -12.58 9.03 -7.05
N GLU A 42 -13.13 9.98 -7.82
CA GLU A 42 -12.37 10.78 -8.81
C GLU A 42 -11.28 11.68 -8.15
N ASP A 43 -11.38 11.84 -6.83
CA ASP A 43 -10.61 12.73 -5.96
C ASP A 43 -9.18 12.22 -5.68
N LYS A 44 -8.87 10.97 -6.04
CA LYS A 44 -7.58 10.29 -5.79
C LYS A 44 -7.21 10.19 -4.29
N THR A 45 -8.20 10.20 -3.41
CA THR A 45 -8.02 9.84 -2.00
C THR A 45 -7.92 8.32 -1.91
N TYR A 46 -6.70 7.80 -1.76
CA TYR A 46 -6.46 6.38 -1.49
C TYR A 46 -7.06 6.04 -0.12
N ASP A 47 -8.06 5.16 -0.12
CA ASP A 47 -8.91 4.89 1.05
C ASP A 47 -9.36 3.43 1.19
N THR A 48 -9.10 2.59 0.17
CA THR A 48 -9.53 1.20 0.16
C THR A 48 -8.32 0.28 0.16
N VAL A 49 -8.16 -0.50 1.24
CA VAL A 49 -7.11 -1.51 1.36
C VAL A 49 -7.67 -2.88 0.99
N ASN A 50 -7.09 -3.53 -0.04
CA ASN A 50 -7.56 -4.84 -0.50
C ASN A 50 -7.03 -6.02 0.33
N VAL A 51 -5.92 -5.85 1.05
CA VAL A 51 -5.29 -6.93 1.86
C VAL A 51 -4.88 -6.38 3.22
N ARG A 52 -5.36 -7.03 4.29
CA ARG A 52 -5.00 -6.73 5.68
C ARG A 52 -3.65 -7.36 6.03
N VAL A 53 -2.78 -6.55 6.62
CA VAL A 53 -1.45 -6.95 7.09
C VAL A 53 -1.16 -6.25 8.41
N ASP A 54 -0.46 -6.94 9.30
CA ASP A 54 0.12 -6.40 10.53
C ASP A 54 1.29 -5.48 10.13
N MET A 55 0.98 -4.20 9.95
CA MET A 55 1.87 -3.18 9.41
C MET A 55 2.73 -2.55 10.50
N ASP A 56 2.25 -2.53 11.75
CA ASP A 56 2.99 -1.99 12.89
C ASP A 56 3.78 -3.06 13.68
N GLU A 57 3.63 -4.34 13.30
CA GLU A 57 4.29 -5.52 13.88
C GLU A 57 3.90 -5.74 15.36
N ASP A 58 2.69 -5.34 15.77
CA ASP A 58 2.19 -5.52 17.15
C ASP A 58 1.60 -6.91 17.42
N GLY A 59 1.38 -7.71 16.36
CA GLY A 59 0.93 -9.09 16.43
C GLY A 59 -0.57 -9.28 16.28
N ASP A 60 -1.34 -8.24 15.94
CA ASP A 60 -2.73 -8.38 15.52
C ASP A 60 -3.04 -7.79 14.13
N LEU A 61 -4.32 -7.65 13.80
CA LEU A 61 -4.79 -7.15 12.51
C LEU A 61 -5.95 -6.19 12.80
N ASP A 62 -5.63 -4.93 13.02
CA ASP A 62 -6.58 -3.95 13.49
C ASP A 62 -6.74 -2.73 12.56
N ALA A 63 -7.30 -1.65 13.09
CA ALA A 63 -7.55 -0.43 12.31
C ALA A 63 -6.31 0.48 12.20
N ASP A 64 -5.35 0.35 13.11
CA ASP A 64 -4.12 1.13 13.09
C ASP A 64 -3.19 0.63 11.98
N ASP A 65 -3.16 -0.68 11.69
CA ASP A 65 -2.53 -1.25 10.51
C ASP A 65 -2.97 -0.59 9.20
N GLU A 66 -4.29 -0.56 9.00
CA GLU A 66 -4.93 0.01 7.81
C GLU A 66 -4.62 1.51 7.72
N ARG A 67 -4.64 2.21 8.86
CA ARG A 67 -4.30 3.63 8.95
C ARG A 67 -2.84 3.91 8.56
N HIS A 68 -1.91 3.07 9.00
CA HIS A 68 -0.50 3.19 8.64
C HIS A 68 -0.28 2.98 7.14
N LEU A 69 -0.90 1.95 6.57
CA LEU A 69 -0.81 1.64 5.15
C LEU A 69 -1.41 2.78 4.28
N LEU A 70 -2.59 3.29 4.66
CA LEU A 70 -3.23 4.42 3.98
C LEU A 70 -2.37 5.69 4.04
N SER A 71 -1.81 6.00 5.21
CA SER A 71 -0.94 7.18 5.39
C SER A 71 0.32 7.09 4.52
N LEU A 72 0.92 5.91 4.42
CA LEU A 72 2.07 5.66 3.55
C LEU A 72 1.71 5.87 2.07
N CYS A 73 0.59 5.30 1.62
CA CYS A 73 0.14 5.40 0.23
C CYS A 73 -0.22 6.85 -0.14
N GLN A 74 -0.88 7.58 0.76
CA GLN A 74 -1.21 8.99 0.56
C GLN A 74 0.04 9.87 0.47
N ALA A 75 1.04 9.63 1.34
CA ALA A 75 2.32 10.33 1.26
C ALA A 75 3.03 10.05 -0.08
N PHE A 76 3.11 8.78 -0.48
CA PHE A 76 3.71 8.37 -1.74
C PHE A 76 3.03 9.00 -2.96
N ALA A 77 1.70 8.93 -3.02
CA ALA A 77 0.92 9.56 -4.08
C ALA A 77 1.11 11.09 -4.14
N GLY A 78 1.39 11.73 -3.00
CA GLY A 78 1.77 13.15 -2.95
C GLY A 78 3.12 13.46 -3.61
N PHE A 79 4.10 12.55 -3.51
CA PHE A 79 5.42 12.70 -4.15
C PHE A 79 5.44 12.31 -5.63
N ALA A 80 4.56 11.40 -6.05
CA ALA A 80 4.52 10.86 -7.40
C ALA A 80 3.75 11.73 -8.42
N ARG A 81 3.24 12.90 -7.99
CA ARG A 81 2.54 13.89 -8.83
C ARG A 81 3.49 14.90 -9.47
#